data_AF-A0AAF6BNB2-F1
#
_entry.id   AF-A0AAF6BNB2-F1
#
_cell.length_a   1.000
_cell.length_b   1.000
_cell.length_c   1.000
_cell.angle_alpha   90.00
_cell.angle_beta   90.00
_cell.angle_gamma   90.00
#
_symmetry.space_group_name_H-M   'P 1'
#
loop_
_entity.id
_entity.type
_entity.pdbx_description
1 polymer ?
#
loop_
_entity_poly.entity_id
_entity_poly.type
_entity_poly.pdbx_seq_one_letter_code
_entity_poly.pdbx_strand_id
1 'polypeptide(L)'
;MAAVQRTMNSLCSGPLVSTSGLGVKGLGSATFLPSPLVRSQNTRNAFVRRGKVYCVLQEELVPAPAPHLNVPTQYEDSWLEKKSIQFLTNRLERLSGKTTELEGYDGFVDMTRKLVHGLPASSQRDTVHKLLHMVLPSWLLFTFRLVPKATFLNEYYAVFTKLFFRWLIGDTEIREAEVNGVMMRSTVHIKKCRYLENSQCVGLCVNLCKNPTQEFIGKQFGMPLTMNPNFEDMSCDMIYGLKPPPIEEDDAYKQPCYSLCKTAKQKDNCA
;
A
#
# COMPACT_ATOMS: atom_id res chain seq x y z
N MET A 1 23.69 26.03 -9.21
CA MET A 1 24.95 25.27 -9.36
C MET A 1 24.59 23.80 -9.27
N ALA A 2 24.56 23.10 -10.41
CA ALA A 2 24.17 21.68 -10.48
C ALA A 2 25.33 20.82 -9.98
N ALA A 3 25.12 20.07 -8.90
CA ALA A 3 26.09 19.08 -8.42
C ALA A 3 25.97 17.81 -9.27
N VAL A 4 26.99 17.57 -10.09
CA VAL A 4 27.19 16.31 -10.82
C VAL A 4 27.64 15.25 -9.81
N GLN A 5 26.75 14.32 -9.45
CA GLN A 5 27.04 13.26 -8.48
C GLN A 5 27.82 12.11 -9.15
N ARG A 6 28.88 11.64 -8.47
CA ARG A 6 29.84 10.61 -8.92
C ARG A 6 29.17 9.24 -9.14
N THR A 7 29.42 8.61 -10.30
CA THR A 7 29.15 7.18 -10.55
C THR A 7 30.09 6.29 -9.72
N MET A 8 29.54 5.39 -8.89
CA MET A 8 30.31 4.35 -8.20
C MET A 8 30.44 3.11 -9.10
N ASN A 9 31.68 2.71 -9.40
CA ASN A 9 31.99 1.52 -10.19
C ASN A 9 32.38 0.36 -9.28
N SER A 10 31.70 -0.79 -9.38
CA SER A 10 32.10 -2.02 -8.67
C SER A 10 32.49 -3.13 -9.65
N LEU A 11 33.36 -4.04 -9.19
CA LEU A 11 33.77 -5.23 -9.93
C LEU A 11 32.76 -6.35 -9.65
N CYS A 12 32.09 -6.83 -10.69
CA CYS A 12 31.18 -7.96 -10.56
C CYS A 12 31.94 -9.28 -10.74
N SER A 13 31.89 -10.15 -9.73
CA SER A 13 32.35 -11.54 -9.82
C SER A 13 31.15 -12.42 -10.21
N GLY A 14 31.11 -12.90 -11.44
CA GLY A 14 30.10 -13.84 -11.94
C GLY A 14 30.65 -14.63 -13.13
N PRO A 15 30.17 -15.86 -13.40
CA PRO A 15 30.80 -16.77 -14.35
C PRO A 15 30.78 -16.21 -15.78
N LEU A 16 31.96 -16.18 -16.39
CA LEU A 16 32.16 -15.90 -17.82
C LEU A 16 31.46 -17.00 -18.64
N VAL A 17 30.38 -16.64 -19.33
CA VAL A 17 29.79 -17.52 -20.35
C VAL A 17 30.69 -17.47 -21.58
N SER A 18 31.43 -18.56 -21.80
CA SER A 18 32.24 -18.83 -22.99
C SER A 18 31.34 -19.13 -24.18
N THR A 19 31.39 -18.31 -25.23
CA THR A 19 30.83 -18.62 -26.54
C THR A 19 31.92 -19.16 -27.46
N SER A 20 32.03 -20.48 -27.54
CA SER A 20 32.81 -21.18 -28.56
C SER A 20 31.87 -21.77 -29.61
N GLY A 21 32.05 -21.35 -30.87
CA GLY A 21 31.22 -21.73 -32.01
C GLY A 21 31.68 -22.98 -32.77
N LEU A 22 30.76 -23.50 -33.59
CA LEU A 22 30.89 -24.41 -34.74
C LEU A 22 29.50 -24.37 -35.41
N GLY A 23 29.24 -24.25 -36.71
CA GLY A 23 30.02 -24.17 -37.93
C GLY A 23 29.09 -24.54 -39.11
N VAL A 24 29.19 -23.78 -40.22
CA VAL A 24 29.08 -24.24 -41.63
C VAL A 24 27.70 -24.29 -42.36
N LYS A 25 27.62 -23.38 -43.38
CA LYS A 25 27.00 -23.42 -44.74
C LYS A 25 25.48 -23.43 -44.98
N GLY A 26 25.03 -22.48 -45.82
CA GLY A 26 23.82 -22.59 -46.66
C GLY A 26 23.42 -21.27 -47.35
N LEU A 27 23.42 -21.25 -48.69
CA LEU A 27 22.93 -20.18 -49.58
C LEU A 27 21.42 -19.90 -49.38
N GLY A 28 20.97 -18.66 -49.60
CA GLY A 28 19.57 -18.38 -49.96
C GLY A 28 19.06 -16.96 -49.64
N SER A 29 18.51 -16.30 -50.66
CA SER A 29 17.95 -14.93 -50.64
C SER A 29 16.76 -14.70 -49.71
N ALA A 30 16.77 -13.52 -49.11
CA ALA A 30 15.67 -12.55 -48.89
C ALA A 30 14.27 -12.98 -48.37
N THR A 31 13.92 -12.26 -47.30
CA THR A 31 12.63 -11.58 -46.99
C THR A 31 11.57 -12.24 -46.08
N PHE A 32 11.22 -11.45 -45.05
CA PHE A 32 10.04 -11.43 -44.16
C PHE A 32 9.86 -12.52 -43.09
N LEU A 33 10.11 -12.12 -41.83
CA LEU A 33 9.55 -12.71 -40.61
C LEU A 33 8.69 -11.66 -39.88
N PRO A 34 7.49 -12.01 -39.37
CA PRO A 34 6.84 -11.25 -38.31
C PRO A 34 7.38 -11.67 -36.92
N SER A 35 7.17 -10.76 -35.98
CA SER A 35 7.65 -10.75 -34.58
C SER A 35 7.48 -12.04 -33.78
N PRO A 36 8.38 -12.26 -32.80
CA PRO A 36 7.90 -12.67 -31.49
C PRO A 36 8.59 -11.96 -30.31
N LEU A 37 7.80 -11.79 -29.24
CA LEU A 37 8.21 -11.78 -27.82
C LEU A 37 9.11 -10.62 -27.34
N VAL A 38 8.49 -9.61 -26.72
CA VAL A 38 9.18 -8.63 -25.87
C VAL A 38 9.62 -9.31 -24.57
N ARG A 39 10.86 -9.79 -24.56
CA ARG A 39 11.61 -10.15 -23.36
C ARG A 39 12.21 -8.85 -22.80
N SER A 40 11.65 -8.35 -21.70
CA SER A 40 12.22 -7.21 -20.97
C SER A 40 13.67 -7.51 -20.57
N GLN A 41 14.62 -6.86 -21.24
CA GLN A 41 16.04 -6.88 -20.87
C GLN A 41 16.31 -5.63 -20.05
N ASN A 42 16.57 -5.86 -18.76
CA ASN A 42 17.13 -4.87 -17.85
C ASN A 42 18.51 -4.44 -18.37
N THR A 43 18.60 -3.28 -19.02
CA THR A 43 19.82 -2.79 -19.67
C THR A 43 20.82 -2.28 -18.61
N ARG A 44 21.60 -3.20 -18.04
CA ARG A 44 22.81 -2.87 -17.28
C ARG A 44 23.91 -2.48 -18.26
N ASN A 45 24.28 -1.20 -18.31
CA ASN A 45 25.45 -0.76 -19.05
C ASN A 45 26.71 -1.25 -18.33
N ALA A 46 27.30 -2.33 -18.86
CA ALA A 46 28.58 -2.86 -18.41
C ALA A 46 29.71 -2.36 -19.33
N PHE A 47 30.82 -1.92 -18.75
CA PHE A 47 32.01 -1.52 -19.52
C PHE A 47 33.23 -2.30 -19.04
N VAL A 48 34.11 -2.66 -19.98
CA VAL A 48 35.31 -3.47 -19.70
C VAL A 48 36.54 -2.57 -19.69
N ARG A 49 37.28 -2.56 -18.58
CA ARG A 49 38.55 -1.82 -18.47
C ARG A 49 39.64 -2.74 -17.92
N ARG A 50 40.75 -2.88 -18.65
CA ARG A 50 41.89 -3.78 -18.29
C ARG A 50 41.44 -5.21 -17.95
N GLY A 51 40.59 -5.80 -18.79
CA GLY A 51 40.12 -7.19 -18.63
C GLY A 51 39.14 -7.42 -17.48
N LYS A 52 38.63 -6.36 -16.84
CA LYS A 52 37.65 -6.44 -15.76
C LYS A 52 36.34 -5.76 -16.17
N VAL A 53 35.22 -6.42 -15.86
CA VAL A 53 33.86 -5.93 -16.14
C VAL A 53 33.40 -5.06 -14.97
N TYR A 54 33.00 -3.83 -15.28
CA TYR A 54 32.44 -2.88 -14.32
C TYR A 54 30.98 -2.62 -14.67
N CYS A 55 30.09 -2.76 -13.69
CA CYS A 55 28.69 -2.35 -13.82
C CYS A 55 28.53 -0.96 -13.19
N VAL A 56 27.83 -0.07 -13.89
CA VAL A 56 27.42 1.22 -13.34
C VAL A 56 26.09 1.01 -12.62
N LEU A 57 26.07 1.18 -11.30
CA LEU A 57 24.83 1.27 -10.55
C LEU A 57 24.31 2.70 -10.74
N GLN A 58 23.24 2.84 -11.51
CA GLN A 58 22.50 4.08 -11.61
C GLN A 58 21.48 4.07 -10.47
N GLU A 59 21.72 4.89 -9.45
CA GLU A 59 20.74 5.19 -8.43
C GLU A 59 19.59 5.92 -9.13
N GLU A 60 18.40 5.31 -9.18
CA GLU A 60 17.20 6.01 -9.63
C GLU A 60 17.04 7.26 -8.77
N LEU A 61 16.88 8.40 -9.44
CA LEU A 61 16.63 9.67 -8.79
C LEU A 61 15.22 9.62 -8.19
N VAL A 62 15.07 9.00 -7.02
CA VAL A 62 13.84 9.08 -6.24
C VAL A 62 13.69 10.55 -5.87
N PRO A 63 12.64 11.25 -6.32
CA PRO A 63 12.43 12.64 -5.95
C PRO A 63 12.42 12.73 -4.43
N ALA A 64 13.17 13.70 -3.89
CA ALA A 64 13.18 13.95 -2.46
C ALA A 64 11.73 14.11 -1.97
N PRO A 65 11.32 13.45 -0.87
CA PRO A 65 9.98 13.60 -0.35
C PRO A 65 9.69 15.08 -0.14
N ALA A 66 8.48 15.51 -0.53
CA ALA A 66 8.08 16.90 -0.43
C ALA A 66 8.35 17.44 0.99
N PRO A 67 8.81 18.70 1.15
CA PRO A 67 9.36 19.22 2.40
C PRO A 67 8.40 19.20 3.61
N HIS A 68 7.10 18.96 3.39
CA HIS A 68 6.08 18.84 4.43
C HIS A 68 5.93 17.41 5.02
N LEU A 69 6.57 16.38 4.45
CA LEU A 69 6.50 15.01 4.97
C LEU A 69 7.33 14.78 6.23
N ASN A 70 8.29 15.66 6.52
CA ASN A 70 9.23 15.50 7.63
C ASN A 70 8.73 16.10 8.96
N VAL A 71 7.56 16.74 8.98
CA VAL A 71 6.94 17.21 10.22
C VAL A 71 5.87 16.19 10.60
N PRO A 72 6.06 15.43 11.70
CA PRO A 72 5.03 14.54 12.23
C PRO A 72 3.79 15.36 12.58
N THR A 73 2.62 14.89 12.16
CA THR A 73 1.35 15.50 12.56
C THR A 73 1.13 15.26 14.04
N GLN A 74 0.87 16.32 14.81
CA GLN A 74 0.49 16.17 16.21
C GLN A 74 -1.01 15.89 16.31
N TYR A 75 -1.35 14.74 16.89
CA TYR A 75 -2.74 14.33 17.12
C TYR A 75 -3.07 14.45 18.62
N GLU A 76 -4.07 15.24 18.96
CA GLU A 76 -4.59 15.34 20.31
C GLU A 76 -5.89 14.53 20.45
N ASP A 77 -5.76 13.29 20.91
CA ASP A 77 -6.91 12.42 21.12
C ASP A 77 -7.70 12.82 22.37
N SER A 78 -8.99 13.06 22.20
CA SER A 78 -9.95 13.19 23.28
C SER A 78 -10.06 11.90 24.09
N TRP A 79 -10.67 11.98 25.27
CA TRP A 79 -10.86 10.81 26.14
C TRP A 79 -11.59 9.65 25.45
N LEU A 80 -12.61 9.96 24.64
CA LEU A 80 -13.38 8.93 23.93
C LEU A 80 -12.53 8.27 22.83
N GLU A 81 -11.76 9.05 22.09
CA GLU A 81 -10.86 8.54 21.04
C GLU A 81 -9.77 7.65 21.66
N LYS A 82 -9.17 8.06 22.78
CA LYS A 82 -8.23 7.22 23.55
C LYS A 82 -8.85 5.89 23.97
N LYS A 83 -10.10 5.89 24.42
CA LYS A 83 -10.82 4.65 24.77
C LYS A 83 -11.11 3.77 23.55
N SER A 84 -11.46 4.35 22.41
CA SER A 84 -11.63 3.61 21.16
C SER A 84 -10.31 2.99 20.67
N ILE A 85 -9.21 3.75 20.73
CA ILE A 85 -7.87 3.23 20.41
C ILE A 85 -7.52 2.06 21.32
N GLN A 86 -7.66 2.24 22.64
CA GLN A 86 -7.40 1.18 23.62
C GLN A 86 -8.27 -0.06 23.38
N PHE A 87 -9.54 0.13 23.02
CA PHE A 87 -10.43 -0.98 22.66
C PHE A 87 -9.91 -1.76 21.45
N LEU A 88 -9.50 -1.08 20.37
CA LEU A 88 -8.92 -1.73 19.19
C LEU A 88 -7.62 -2.48 19.53
N THR A 89 -6.72 -1.85 20.30
CA THR A 89 -5.48 -2.47 20.76
C THR A 89 -5.77 -3.75 21.54
N ASN A 90 -6.69 -3.73 22.50
CA ASN A 90 -7.06 -4.91 23.27
C ASN A 90 -7.61 -6.04 22.38
N ARG A 91 -8.32 -5.73 21.29
CA ARG A 91 -8.79 -6.75 20.34
C ARG A 91 -7.64 -7.34 19.52
N LEU A 92 -6.67 -6.53 19.13
CA LEU A 92 -5.43 -7.00 18.50
C LEU A 92 -4.60 -7.90 19.42
N GLU A 93 -4.49 -7.55 20.71
CA GLU A 93 -3.79 -8.37 21.70
C GLU A 93 -4.46 -9.74 21.87
N ARG A 94 -5.79 -9.78 21.97
CA ARG A 94 -6.54 -11.05 22.05
C ARG A 94 -6.38 -11.92 20.82
N LEU A 95 -6.24 -11.34 19.63
CA LEU A 95 -6.03 -12.08 18.38
C LEU A 95 -4.59 -12.56 18.22
N SER A 96 -3.61 -11.74 18.60
CA SER A 96 -2.19 -12.06 18.43
C SER A 96 -1.59 -12.90 19.57
N GLY A 97 -2.24 -12.91 20.74
CA GLY A 97 -1.66 -13.46 21.97
C GLY A 97 -0.46 -12.67 22.50
N LYS A 98 -0.23 -11.45 21.99
CA LYS A 98 0.87 -10.56 22.36
C LYS A 98 0.32 -9.28 23.00
N THR A 99 1.19 -8.53 23.66
CA THR A 99 0.86 -7.22 24.26
C THR A 99 1.83 -6.12 23.79
N THR A 100 1.48 -4.87 24.06
CA THR A 100 2.36 -3.71 23.85
C THR A 100 2.55 -2.89 25.12
N GLU A 101 3.75 -2.33 25.28
CA GLU A 101 4.08 -1.38 26.35
C GLU A 101 3.82 0.07 25.91
N LEU A 102 3.59 0.30 24.62
CA LEU A 102 3.33 1.63 24.08
C LEU A 102 1.86 2.00 24.31
N GLU A 103 1.64 3.28 24.62
CA GLU A 103 0.30 3.80 24.86
C GLU A 103 -0.32 4.40 23.60
N GLY A 104 -1.65 4.61 23.65
CA GLY A 104 -2.39 5.32 22.62
C GLY A 104 -2.23 4.72 21.22
N TYR A 105 -2.13 5.60 20.23
CA TYR A 105 -2.12 5.21 18.83
C TYR A 105 -0.84 4.46 18.44
N ASP A 106 0.30 4.77 19.07
CA ASP A 106 1.55 4.06 18.80
C ASP A 106 1.50 2.62 19.27
N GLY A 107 0.86 2.34 20.41
CA GLY A 107 0.55 0.99 20.86
C GLY A 107 -0.36 0.23 19.89
N PHE A 108 -1.38 0.89 19.36
CA PHE A 108 -2.23 0.32 18.31
C PHE A 108 -1.40 -0.09 17.08
N VAL A 109 -0.56 0.81 16.55
CA VAL A 109 0.27 0.54 15.37
C VAL A 109 1.31 -0.56 15.66
N ASP A 110 1.95 -0.55 16.82
CA ASP A 110 2.88 -1.61 17.24
C ASP A 110 2.19 -2.97 17.29
N MET A 111 0.97 -3.05 17.85
CA MET A 111 0.20 -4.29 17.86
C MET A 111 -0.18 -4.76 16.46
N THR A 112 -0.51 -3.84 15.54
CA THR A 112 -0.75 -4.24 14.14
C THR A 112 0.49 -4.86 13.50
N ARG A 113 1.70 -4.33 13.78
CA ARG A 113 2.97 -4.93 13.32
C ARG A 113 3.19 -6.31 13.92
N LYS A 114 3.00 -6.44 15.24
CA LYS A 114 3.16 -7.71 15.98
C LYS A 114 2.18 -8.79 15.52
N LEU A 115 0.96 -8.39 15.15
CA LEU A 115 -0.09 -9.28 14.65
C LEU A 115 0.33 -9.95 13.33
N VAL A 116 0.95 -9.19 12.43
CA VAL A 116 1.28 -9.65 11.08
C VAL A 116 2.71 -10.13 10.90
N HIS A 117 3.55 -9.93 11.91
CA HIS A 117 4.95 -10.34 11.87
C HIS A 117 5.11 -11.84 11.55
N GLY A 118 5.76 -12.13 10.42
CA GLY A 118 6.01 -13.50 9.96
C GLY A 118 4.84 -14.17 9.23
N LEU A 119 3.72 -13.47 9.03
CA LEU A 119 2.57 -13.98 8.28
C LEU A 119 2.66 -13.58 6.80
N PRO A 120 2.24 -14.47 5.87
CA PRO A 120 2.07 -14.10 4.46
C PRO A 120 0.89 -13.12 4.30
N ALA A 121 0.92 -12.27 3.27
CA ALA A 121 -0.07 -11.18 3.12
C ALA A 121 -1.54 -11.63 3.08
N SER A 122 -1.84 -12.82 2.53
CA SER A 122 -3.21 -13.36 2.57
C SER A 122 -3.69 -13.59 4.01
N SER A 123 -2.87 -14.22 4.85
CA SER A 123 -3.18 -14.45 6.26
C SER A 123 -3.24 -13.16 7.07
N GLN A 124 -2.49 -12.11 6.69
CA GLN A 124 -2.61 -10.80 7.32
C GLN A 124 -4.01 -10.22 7.11
N ARG A 125 -4.51 -10.26 5.86
CA ARG A 125 -5.84 -9.77 5.50
C ARG A 125 -6.94 -10.54 6.23
N ASP A 126 -6.85 -11.87 6.26
CA ASP A 126 -7.82 -12.73 6.97
C ASP A 126 -7.89 -12.41 8.47
N THR A 127 -6.73 -12.18 9.08
CA THR A 127 -6.65 -11.85 10.51
C THR A 127 -7.29 -10.50 10.81
N VAL A 128 -7.07 -9.51 9.94
CA VAL A 128 -7.73 -8.20 10.08
C VAL A 128 -9.22 -8.29 9.78
N HIS A 129 -9.64 -9.11 8.82
CA HIS A 129 -11.06 -9.34 8.57
C HIS A 129 -11.74 -9.87 9.85
N LYS A 130 -11.13 -10.85 10.53
CA LYS A 130 -11.60 -11.34 11.84
C LYS A 130 -11.65 -10.23 12.89
N LEU A 131 -10.63 -9.36 12.94
CA LEU A 131 -10.62 -8.20 13.84
C LEU A 131 -11.82 -7.28 13.59
N LEU A 132 -12.13 -6.95 12.33
CA LEU A 132 -13.26 -6.08 11.98
C LEU A 132 -14.59 -6.67 12.46
N HIS A 133 -14.78 -7.99 12.34
CA HIS A 133 -15.95 -8.69 12.91
C HIS A 133 -15.98 -8.70 14.43
N MET A 134 -14.83 -8.65 15.11
CA MET A 134 -14.79 -8.57 16.58
C MET A 134 -15.05 -7.15 17.10
N VAL A 135 -14.72 -6.13 16.31
CA VAL A 135 -14.91 -4.73 16.66
C VAL A 135 -16.37 -4.32 16.49
N LEU A 136 -17.05 -4.85 15.48
CA LEU A 136 -18.45 -4.50 15.19
C LEU A 136 -19.42 -5.54 15.79
N PRO A 137 -20.40 -5.12 16.60
CA PRO A 137 -21.40 -6.03 17.16
C PRO A 137 -22.20 -6.76 16.07
N SER A 138 -22.50 -8.05 16.26
CA SER A 138 -23.22 -8.86 15.26
C SER A 138 -24.59 -8.31 14.88
N TRP A 139 -25.31 -7.69 15.82
CA TRP A 139 -26.61 -7.06 15.54
C TRP A 139 -26.47 -5.89 14.55
N LEU A 140 -25.37 -5.12 14.63
CA LEU A 140 -25.10 -4.01 13.74
C LEU A 140 -24.84 -4.52 12.31
N LEU A 141 -24.05 -5.58 12.16
CA LEU A 141 -23.80 -6.21 10.87
C LEU A 141 -25.09 -6.73 10.21
N PHE A 142 -25.97 -7.33 11.02
CA PHE A 142 -27.27 -7.78 10.54
C PHE A 142 -28.13 -6.61 10.04
N THR A 143 -28.17 -5.49 10.77
CA THR A 143 -28.95 -4.31 10.35
C THR A 143 -28.47 -3.72 9.02
N PHE A 144 -27.16 -3.58 8.81
CA PHE A 144 -26.63 -3.03 7.57
C PHE A 144 -26.86 -3.91 6.35
N ARG A 145 -26.97 -5.24 6.53
CA ARG A 145 -27.31 -6.17 5.45
C ARG A 145 -28.72 -5.96 4.89
N LEU A 146 -29.62 -5.37 5.68
CA LEU A 146 -31.01 -5.09 5.30
C LEU A 146 -31.18 -3.72 4.65
N VAL A 147 -30.15 -2.87 4.66
CA VAL A 147 -30.21 -1.52 4.10
C VAL A 147 -30.30 -1.62 2.57
N PRO A 148 -31.29 -0.97 1.92
CA PRO A 148 -31.40 -0.96 0.46
C PRO A 148 -30.16 -0.38 -0.20
N LYS A 149 -29.72 -0.95 -1.32
CA LYS A 149 -28.59 -0.40 -2.09
C LYS A 149 -29.05 0.81 -2.90
N ALA A 150 -28.92 1.99 -2.31
CA ALA A 150 -29.27 3.26 -2.95
C ALA A 150 -28.04 4.15 -3.10
N THR A 151 -27.97 4.91 -4.20
CA THR A 151 -26.82 5.77 -4.52
C THR A 151 -26.59 6.89 -3.50
N PHE A 152 -27.66 7.44 -2.90
CA PHE A 152 -27.53 8.46 -1.84
C PHE A 152 -26.79 7.95 -0.60
N LEU A 153 -26.75 6.63 -0.38
CA LEU A 153 -26.01 6.06 0.74
C LEU A 153 -24.51 6.27 0.58
N ASN A 154 -24.00 6.42 -0.66
CA ASN A 154 -22.58 6.68 -0.90
C ASN A 154 -22.14 7.98 -0.20
N GLU A 155 -22.93 9.06 -0.34
CA GLU A 155 -22.66 10.33 0.32
C GLU A 155 -22.85 10.24 1.83
N TYR A 156 -23.87 9.51 2.29
CA TYR A 156 -24.09 9.25 3.72
C TYR A 156 -22.90 8.56 4.36
N TYR A 157 -22.38 7.48 3.76
CA TYR A 157 -21.21 6.78 4.28
C TYR A 157 -19.95 7.65 4.24
N ALA A 158 -19.77 8.49 3.23
CA ALA A 158 -18.66 9.43 3.20
C ALA A 158 -18.72 10.42 4.37
N VAL A 159 -19.88 11.03 4.62
CA VAL A 159 -20.09 11.93 5.76
C VAL A 159 -19.92 11.18 7.10
N PHE A 160 -20.50 9.99 7.21
CA PHE A 160 -20.35 9.14 8.39
C PHE A 160 -18.87 8.84 8.68
N THR A 161 -18.10 8.45 7.66
CA THR A 161 -16.68 8.14 7.82
C THR A 161 -15.89 9.34 8.30
N LYS A 162 -16.13 10.52 7.71
CA LYS A 162 -15.52 11.78 8.15
C LYS A 162 -15.81 12.08 9.63
N LEU A 163 -17.04 11.87 10.09
CA LEU A 163 -17.45 12.19 11.46
C LEU A 163 -16.91 11.20 12.49
N PHE A 164 -16.95 9.89 12.19
CA PHE A 164 -16.69 8.85 13.19
C PHE A 164 -15.29 8.25 13.16
N PHE A 165 -14.53 8.40 12.07
CA PHE A 165 -13.21 7.77 11.93
C PHE A 165 -12.05 8.75 11.85
N ARG A 166 -12.29 10.07 11.96
CA ARG A 166 -11.24 11.10 11.98
C ARG A 166 -10.09 10.77 12.95
N TRP A 167 -10.40 10.28 14.15
CA TRP A 167 -9.39 9.87 15.13
C TRP A 167 -8.50 8.72 14.67
N LEU A 168 -9.03 7.82 13.82
CA LEU A 168 -8.33 6.63 13.35
C LEU A 168 -7.48 6.92 12.11
N ILE A 169 -8.02 7.69 11.16
CA ILE A 169 -7.41 7.90 9.84
C ILE A 169 -6.80 9.31 9.66
N GLY A 170 -7.15 10.28 10.50
CA GLY A 170 -6.64 11.65 10.43
C GLY A 170 -7.64 12.67 9.88
N ASP A 171 -7.14 13.85 9.51
CA ASP A 171 -7.93 14.97 9.00
C ASP A 171 -8.56 14.64 7.63
N THR A 172 -9.87 14.83 7.53
CA THR A 172 -10.64 14.46 6.33
C THR A 172 -11.54 15.58 5.82
N GLU A 173 -11.75 15.56 4.50
CA GLU A 173 -12.71 16.41 3.80
C GLU A 173 -13.55 15.57 2.82
N ILE A 174 -14.74 16.07 2.50
CA ILE A 174 -15.62 15.41 1.53
C ILE A 174 -15.42 16.10 0.19
N ARG A 175 -15.08 15.30 -0.83
CA ARG A 175 -14.92 15.73 -2.22
C ARG A 175 -15.94 15.04 -3.12
N GLU A 176 -16.13 15.62 -4.29
CA GLU A 176 -16.92 15.01 -5.36
C GLU A 176 -16.08 13.98 -6.12
N ALA A 177 -16.71 12.90 -6.54
CA ALA A 177 -16.15 11.97 -7.51
C ALA A 177 -17.23 11.48 -8.46
N GLU A 178 -16.79 11.09 -9.65
CA GLU A 178 -17.64 10.42 -10.61
C GLU A 178 -17.74 8.93 -10.24
N VAL A 179 -18.95 8.47 -9.95
CA VAL A 179 -19.24 7.06 -9.67
C VAL A 179 -20.26 6.58 -10.69
N ASN A 180 -19.84 5.71 -11.60
CA ASN A 180 -20.66 5.17 -12.69
C ASN A 180 -21.33 6.26 -13.55
N GLY A 181 -20.59 7.32 -13.91
CA GLY A 181 -21.12 8.42 -14.73
C GLY A 181 -21.91 9.48 -13.96
N VAL A 182 -22.02 9.36 -12.63
CA VAL A 182 -22.75 10.31 -11.79
C VAL A 182 -21.79 11.00 -10.82
N MET A 183 -21.75 12.32 -10.87
CA MET A 183 -21.02 13.14 -9.90
C MET A 183 -21.77 13.17 -8.57
N MET A 184 -21.08 12.83 -7.48
CA MET A 184 -21.66 12.81 -6.13
C MET A 184 -20.59 13.05 -5.07
N ARG A 185 -21.00 13.50 -3.87
CA ARG A 185 -20.11 13.82 -2.74
C ARG A 185 -19.72 12.57 -1.94
N SER A 186 -19.19 11.57 -2.62
CA SER A 186 -18.92 10.24 -2.06
C SER A 186 -17.46 9.97 -1.72
N THR A 187 -16.56 10.94 -1.88
CA THR A 187 -15.13 10.77 -1.59
C THR A 187 -14.76 11.37 -0.25
N VAL A 188 -14.18 10.56 0.64
CA VAL A 188 -13.50 11.05 1.84
C VAL A 188 -12.03 11.18 1.51
N HIS A 189 -11.57 12.41 1.34
CA HIS A 189 -10.16 12.71 1.14
C HIS A 189 -9.50 12.88 2.51
N ILE A 190 -8.58 11.98 2.84
CA ILE A 190 -7.73 12.05 4.02
C ILE A 190 -6.48 12.83 3.63
N LYS A 191 -6.27 14.00 4.25
CA LYS A 191 -5.15 14.90 3.90
C LYS A 191 -3.79 14.29 4.20
N LYS A 192 -3.68 13.63 5.35
CA LYS A 192 -2.51 12.84 5.76
C LYS A 192 -2.99 11.71 6.64
N CYS A 193 -2.79 10.48 6.16
CA CYS A 193 -3.31 9.28 6.79
C CYS A 193 -2.49 8.95 8.03
N ARG A 194 -3.11 9.08 9.20
CA ARG A 194 -2.49 8.82 10.51
C ARG A 194 -1.87 7.41 10.57
N TYR A 195 -2.59 6.41 10.07
CA TYR A 195 -2.08 5.03 10.08
C TYR A 195 -0.85 4.88 9.17
N LEU A 196 -0.87 5.45 7.97
CA LEU A 196 0.26 5.40 7.05
C LEU A 196 1.47 6.17 7.58
N GLU A 197 1.24 7.35 8.17
CA GLU A 197 2.25 8.20 8.79
C GLU A 197 2.94 7.51 9.98
N ASN A 198 2.19 6.92 10.92
CA ASN A 198 2.77 6.23 12.08
C ASN A 198 3.34 4.85 11.74
N SER A 199 2.74 4.14 10.78
CA SER A 199 3.21 2.82 10.37
C SER A 199 4.46 2.89 9.50
N GLN A 200 4.57 3.95 8.69
CA GLN A 200 5.57 4.16 7.65
C GLN A 200 5.78 2.92 6.80
N CYS A 201 4.69 2.22 6.45
CA CYS A 201 4.79 0.98 5.70
C CYS A 201 3.64 0.77 4.72
N VAL A 202 3.97 0.72 3.43
CA VAL A 202 3.03 0.41 2.34
C VAL A 202 2.37 -0.95 2.55
N GLY A 203 3.16 -1.98 2.89
CA GLY A 203 2.64 -3.32 3.16
C GLY A 203 1.56 -3.36 4.25
N LEU A 204 1.73 -2.57 5.33
CA LEU A 204 0.72 -2.47 6.39
C LEU A 204 -0.52 -1.72 5.89
N CYS A 205 -0.33 -0.63 5.15
CA CYS A 205 -1.44 0.12 4.56
C CYS A 205 -2.30 -0.77 3.66
N VAL A 206 -1.69 -1.47 2.69
CA VAL A 206 -2.44 -2.25 1.70
C VAL A 206 -3.07 -3.52 2.29
N ASN A 207 -2.37 -4.21 3.21
CA ASN A 207 -2.81 -5.51 3.74
C ASN A 207 -3.65 -5.42 5.01
N LEU A 208 -3.58 -4.34 5.78
CA LEU A 208 -4.32 -4.20 7.04
C LEU A 208 -5.36 -3.08 7.01
N CYS A 209 -5.17 -2.05 6.20
CA CYS A 209 -6.14 -0.97 6.09
C CYS A 209 -6.98 -1.13 4.81
N LYS A 210 -6.37 -0.92 3.63
CA LYS A 210 -7.08 -0.81 2.35
C LYS A 210 -7.90 -2.05 2.03
N ASN A 211 -7.26 -3.19 1.78
CA ASN A 211 -7.97 -4.35 1.25
C ASN A 211 -8.99 -4.95 2.23
N PRO A 212 -8.67 -5.17 3.52
CA PRO A 212 -9.66 -5.64 4.48
C PRO A 212 -10.86 -4.70 4.61
N THR A 213 -10.64 -3.38 4.60
CA THR A 213 -11.74 -2.41 4.69
C THR A 213 -12.62 -2.41 3.45
N GLN A 214 -12.05 -2.40 2.25
CA GLN A 214 -12.80 -2.50 0.99
C GLN A 214 -13.64 -3.78 0.93
N GLU A 215 -13.05 -4.92 1.29
CA GLU A 215 -13.73 -6.20 1.30
C GLU A 215 -14.84 -6.24 2.36
N PHE A 216 -14.54 -5.79 3.57
CA PHE A 216 -15.48 -5.79 4.68
C PHE A 216 -16.69 -4.90 4.40
N ILE A 217 -16.48 -3.65 3.98
CA ILE A 217 -17.57 -2.72 3.64
C ILE A 217 -18.37 -3.22 2.44
N GLY A 218 -17.69 -3.74 1.41
CA GLY A 218 -18.33 -4.33 0.23
C GLY A 218 -19.22 -5.53 0.56
N LYS A 219 -18.75 -6.45 1.42
CA LYS A 219 -19.46 -7.69 1.76
C LYS A 219 -20.50 -7.50 2.86
N GLN A 220 -20.16 -6.79 3.94
CA GLN A 220 -21.02 -6.67 5.12
C GLN A 220 -22.03 -5.54 4.99
N PHE A 221 -21.65 -4.41 4.39
CA PHE A 221 -22.53 -3.25 4.21
C PHE A 221 -23.10 -3.16 2.80
N GLY A 222 -22.70 -4.07 1.90
CA GLY A 222 -23.20 -4.09 0.52
C GLY A 222 -22.79 -2.87 -0.29
N MET A 223 -21.77 -2.14 0.17
CA MET A 223 -21.37 -0.83 -0.33
C MET A 223 -19.99 -0.94 -0.99
N PRO A 224 -19.86 -0.77 -2.32
CA PRO A 224 -18.55 -0.73 -2.96
C PRO A 224 -17.72 0.44 -2.39
N LEU A 225 -16.43 0.19 -2.16
CA LEU A 225 -15.49 1.19 -1.70
C LEU A 225 -14.16 0.95 -2.40
N THR A 226 -13.59 2.01 -2.95
CA THR A 226 -12.22 2.03 -3.46
C THR A 226 -11.40 2.98 -2.61
N MET A 227 -10.24 2.53 -2.14
CA MET A 227 -9.30 3.33 -1.36
C MET A 227 -8.02 3.55 -2.16
N ASN A 228 -7.65 4.80 -2.40
CA ASN A 228 -6.47 5.18 -3.19
C ASN A 228 -5.49 5.93 -2.29
N PRO A 229 -4.55 5.23 -1.63
CA PRO A 229 -3.49 5.89 -0.88
C PRO A 229 -2.49 6.53 -1.84
N ASN A 230 -2.04 7.74 -1.51
CA ASN A 230 -0.88 8.36 -2.12
C ASN A 230 0.31 8.21 -1.16
N PHE A 231 1.34 7.48 -1.60
CA PHE A 231 2.53 7.23 -0.77
C PHE A 231 3.59 8.32 -0.88
N GLU A 232 3.40 9.31 -1.75
CA GLU A 232 4.28 10.47 -1.81
C GLU A 232 3.94 11.44 -0.68
N ASP A 233 2.67 11.82 -0.52
CA ASP A 233 2.22 12.80 0.48
C ASP A 233 1.52 12.17 1.71
N MET A 234 1.41 10.84 1.74
CA MET A 234 0.69 10.06 2.75
C MET A 234 -0.82 10.32 2.82
N SER A 235 -1.43 10.96 1.81
CA SER A 235 -2.89 11.14 1.72
C SER A 235 -3.59 9.85 1.29
N CYS A 236 -4.92 9.81 1.38
CA CYS A 236 -5.71 8.67 0.90
C CYS A 236 -7.15 9.08 0.56
N ASP A 237 -7.63 8.69 -0.61
CA ASP A 237 -9.02 8.87 -1.01
C ASP A 237 -9.83 7.61 -0.75
N MET A 238 -10.95 7.73 -0.05
CA MET A 238 -11.94 6.66 0.12
C MET A 238 -13.20 7.00 -0.69
N ILE A 239 -13.38 6.35 -1.82
CA ILE A 239 -14.44 6.63 -2.79
C ILE A 239 -15.58 5.62 -2.62
N TYR A 240 -16.67 6.04 -1.98
CA TYR A 240 -17.86 5.21 -1.77
C TYR A 240 -18.67 5.08 -3.06
N GLY A 241 -19.16 3.86 -3.33
CA GLY A 241 -19.88 3.49 -4.53
C GLY A 241 -18.98 3.02 -5.68
N LEU A 242 -17.67 3.27 -5.63
CA LEU A 242 -16.72 2.80 -6.63
C LEU A 242 -16.21 1.39 -6.29
N LYS A 243 -16.27 0.47 -7.26
CA LYS A 243 -15.82 -0.90 -7.08
C LYS A 243 -14.29 -0.96 -7.05
N PRO A 244 -13.68 -1.62 -6.03
CA PRO A 244 -12.23 -1.72 -5.95
C PRO A 244 -11.67 -2.57 -7.10
N PRO A 245 -10.48 -2.24 -7.61
CA PRO A 245 -9.79 -3.06 -8.59
C PRO A 245 -9.34 -4.41 -7.98
N PRO A 246 -9.08 -5.43 -8.81
CA PRO A 246 -8.33 -6.62 -8.40
C PRO A 246 -6.94 -6.27 -7.84
N ILE A 247 -6.42 -7.08 -6.92
CA ILE A 247 -5.13 -6.81 -6.25
C ILE A 247 -3.98 -6.74 -7.27
N GLU A 248 -4.03 -7.57 -8.32
CA GLU A 248 -3.02 -7.67 -9.35
C GLU A 248 -2.94 -6.42 -10.24
N GLU A 249 -4.07 -5.72 -10.38
CA GLU A 249 -4.19 -4.51 -11.18
C GLU A 249 -3.98 -3.23 -10.36
N ASP A 250 -4.13 -3.33 -9.03
CA ASP A 250 -4.08 -2.20 -8.10
C ASP A 250 -2.64 -1.67 -7.91
N ASP A 251 -2.42 -0.44 -8.37
CA ASP A 251 -1.12 0.22 -8.31
C ASP A 251 -0.57 0.37 -6.89
N ALA A 252 -1.44 0.41 -5.87
CA ALA A 252 -0.98 0.53 -4.48
C ALA A 252 -0.10 -0.66 -4.04
N TYR A 253 -0.29 -1.85 -4.65
CA TYR A 253 0.50 -3.05 -4.36
C TYR A 253 1.85 -3.10 -5.09
N LYS A 254 2.05 -2.23 -6.08
CA LYS A 254 3.29 -2.16 -6.87
C LYS A 254 4.34 -1.25 -6.23
N GLN A 255 3.95 -0.51 -5.20
CA GLN A 255 4.75 0.54 -4.58
C GLN A 255 5.72 -0.04 -3.53
N PRO A 256 6.99 0.43 -3.50
CA PRO A 256 7.95 0.00 -2.49
C PRO A 256 7.58 0.56 -1.11
N CYS A 257 8.00 -0.11 -0.05
CA CYS A 257 7.85 0.41 1.30
C CYS A 257 8.82 1.57 1.54
N TYR A 258 8.46 2.47 2.44
CA TYR A 258 9.38 3.49 2.95
C TYR A 258 10.61 2.84 3.59
N SER A 259 11.74 3.53 3.51
CA SER A 259 13.01 3.11 4.14
C SER A 259 12.89 2.90 5.65
N LEU A 260 11.92 3.58 6.29
CA LEU A 260 11.65 3.51 7.72
C LEU A 260 10.64 2.40 8.09
N CYS A 261 10.11 1.63 7.12
CA CYS A 261 9.21 0.52 7.43
C CYS A 261 9.95 -0.55 8.25
N LYS A 262 9.57 -0.68 9.53
CA LYS A 262 10.11 -1.68 10.46
C LYS A 262 9.64 -3.12 10.17
N THR A 263 8.67 -3.30 9.29
CA THR A 263 8.05 -4.59 8.96
C THR A 263 8.60 -5.18 7.65
N ALA A 264 9.18 -4.36 6.77
CA ALA A 264 9.72 -4.82 5.50
C ALA A 264 11.00 -5.64 5.74
N LYS A 265 11.12 -6.81 5.11
CA LYS A 265 12.43 -7.45 4.95
C LYS A 265 13.23 -6.58 4.00
N GLN A 266 14.43 -6.14 4.39
CA GLN A 266 15.37 -5.40 3.54
C GLN A 266 15.76 -6.26 2.31
N LYS A 267 14.90 -6.34 1.28
CA LYS A 267 15.23 -6.49 -0.15
C LYS A 267 14.09 -6.93 -1.08
N ASP A 268 12.93 -7.33 -0.58
CA ASP A 268 11.86 -7.81 -1.46
C ASP A 268 10.60 -6.95 -1.34
N ASN A 269 9.90 -6.79 -2.46
CA ASN A 269 8.65 -6.05 -2.61
C ASN A 269 7.65 -6.33 -1.48
N CYS A 270 6.82 -5.35 -1.12
CA CYS A 270 5.96 -5.35 0.08
C CYS A 270 4.73 -6.29 0.05
N ALA A 271 4.81 -7.37 -0.72
CA ALA A 271 3.75 -8.37 -0.90
C ALA A 271 4.01 -9.63 -0.07
#